data_AF-T0C500-F1
#
_entry.id   AF-T0C500-F1
#
_cell.length_a   1.000
_cell.length_b   1.000
_cell.length_c   1.000
_cell.angle_alpha   90.00
_cell.angle_beta   90.00
_cell.angle_gamma   90.00
#
_symmetry.space_group_name_H-M   'P 1'
#
loop_
_entity.id
_entity.type
_entity.pdbx_description
1 polymer ?
#
loop_
_entity_poly.entity_id
_entity_poly.type
_entity_poly.pdbx_seq_one_letter_code
_entity_poly.pdbx_strand_id
1 'polypeptide(L)' 'MKTYIVEIPLTGYVSVEVEAESEQEAIDRAFEEAQLEHIEEWDLHRQIVRGNVFSGLRNEIHVEEIDDDDED' A
#
# COMPACT_ATOMS: atom_id res chain seq x y z
N MET A 1 -18.66 18.88 5.77
CA MET A 1 -18.06 17.69 5.12
C MET A 1 -17.28 17.00 6.22
N LYS A 2 -17.21 15.67 6.25
CA LYS A 2 -16.45 14.95 7.28
C LYS A 2 -15.17 14.41 6.65
N THR A 3 -14.06 14.48 7.39
CA THR A 3 -12.76 13.97 6.97
C THR A 3 -12.58 12.57 7.54
N TYR A 4 -12.00 11.66 6.76
CA TYR A 4 -11.74 10.29 7.20
C TYR A 4 -10.31 9.87 6.85
N ILE A 5 -9.64 9.19 7.77
CA ILE A 5 -8.50 8.33 7.46
C ILE A 5 -9.07 6.97 7.08
N VAL A 6 -8.59 6.42 5.96
CA VAL A 6 -8.88 5.06 5.53
C VAL A 6 -7.55 4.33 5.36
N GLU A 7 -7.28 3.36 6.24
CA GLU A 7 -6.12 2.50 6.16
C GLU A 7 -6.50 1.20 5.43
N ILE A 8 -5.86 0.92 4.30
CA ILE A 8 -6.10 -0.29 3.50
C ILE A 8 -4.84 -1.18 3.57
N PRO A 9 -4.86 -2.26 4.37
CA PRO A 9 -3.77 -3.24 4.35
C PRO A 9 -3.65 -3.92 2.99
N LEU A 10 -2.45 -3.92 2.43
CA LEU A 10 -2.15 -4.46 1.10
C LEU A 10 -0.89 -5.32 1.16
N THR A 11 -0.87 -6.39 0.39
CA THR A 11 0.30 -7.22 0.13
C THR A 11 0.22 -7.70 -1.30
N GLY A 12 1.27 -7.43 -2.07
CA GLY A 12 1.38 -7.72 -3.49
C GLY A 12 2.74 -7.25 -4.00
N TYR A 13 2.92 -7.24 -5.31
CA TYR A 13 4.08 -6.64 -5.94
C TYR A 13 3.63 -5.64 -7.01
N VAL A 14 4.48 -4.66 -7.28
CA VAL A 14 4.28 -3.69 -8.36
C VAL A 14 5.23 -4.06 -9.49
N SER A 15 4.71 -4.11 -10.72
CA SER A 15 5.52 -4.32 -11.93
C SER A 15 5.47 -3.07 -12.79
N VAL A 16 6.61 -2.43 -12.97
CA VAL A 16 6.78 -1.23 -13.81
C VAL A 16 7.94 -1.47 -14.77
N GLU A 17 7.76 -1.05 -16.03
CA GLU A 17 8.80 -1.13 -17.05
C GLU A 17 9.53 0.22 -17.11
N VAL A 18 10.82 0.22 -16.78
CA VAL A 18 11.65 1.42 -16.75
C VAL A 18 12.91 1.23 -17.59
N GLU A 19 13.31 2.28 -18.31
CA GLU A 19 14.62 2.33 -18.95
C GLU A 19 15.65 2.90 -17.97
N ALA A 20 16.79 2.25 -17.78
CA ALA A 20 17.84 2.70 -16.85
C ALA A 20 19.23 2.21 -17.29
N GLU A 21 20.27 2.92 -16.88
CA GLU A 21 21.67 2.55 -17.17
C GLU A 21 22.26 1.63 -16.09
N SER A 22 21.56 1.46 -14.97
CA SER A 22 21.98 0.58 -13.87
C SER A 22 20.79 0.00 -13.07
N GLU A 23 21.04 -1.06 -12.30
CA GLU A 23 20.04 -1.68 -11.42
C GLU A 23 19.54 -0.72 -10.34
N GLN A 24 20.44 0.08 -9.74
CA GLN A 24 20.05 1.04 -8.70
C GLN A 24 19.15 2.14 -9.26
N GLU A 25 19.48 2.67 -10.43
CA GLU A 25 18.64 3.67 -11.11
C GLU A 25 17.27 3.10 -11.47
N ALA A 26 17.19 1.84 -11.95
CA ALA A 26 15.92 1.19 -12.22
C ALA A 26 15.03 1.09 -10.96
N ILE A 27 15.61 0.79 -9.80
CA ILE A 27 14.89 0.74 -8.51
C ILE A 27 14.37 2.12 -8.14
N ASP A 28 15.21 3.15 -8.21
CA ASP A 28 14.83 4.51 -7.83
C ASP A 28 13.68 5.02 -8.72
N ARG A 29 13.77 4.80 -10.04
CA ARG A 29 12.71 5.15 -10.99
C ARG A 29 11.43 4.34 -10.76
N ALA A 30 11.55 3.05 -10.44
CA ALA A 30 10.39 2.22 -10.14
C ALA A 30 9.60 2.71 -8.92
N PHE A 31 10.28 3.24 -7.89
CA PHE A 31 9.59 3.84 -6.73
C PHE A 31 8.87 5.16 -7.08
N GLU A 32 9.37 5.93 -8.04
CA GLU A 32 8.72 7.15 -8.52
C GLU A 32 7.50 6.86 -9.42
N GLU A 33 7.56 5.79 -10.22
CA GLU A 33 6.52 5.43 -11.18
C GLU A 33 5.48 4.43 -10.62
N ALA A 34 5.73 3.84 -9.45
CA ALA A 34 4.79 2.91 -8.82
C ALA A 34 3.45 3.58 -8.47
N GLN A 35 2.36 3.03 -9.00
CA GLN A 35 0.99 3.49 -8.76
C GLN A 35 0.12 2.33 -8.29
N LEU A 36 -1.01 2.64 -7.66
CA LEU A 36 -1.93 1.62 -7.14
C LEU A 36 -2.46 0.68 -8.23
N GLU A 37 -2.58 1.17 -9.47
CA GLU A 37 -3.02 0.37 -10.62
C GLU A 37 -1.98 -0.65 -11.08
N HIS A 38 -0.70 -0.46 -10.71
CA HIS A 38 0.38 -1.39 -11.01
C HIS A 38 0.50 -2.53 -9.99
N ILE A 39 -0.32 -2.53 -8.94
CA ILE A 39 -0.30 -3.58 -7.93
C ILE A 39 -0.93 -4.85 -8.50
N GLU A 40 -0.13 -5.91 -8.54
CA GLU A 40 -0.55 -7.26 -8.82
C GLU A 40 -0.87 -8.02 -7.52
N GLU A 41 -1.64 -9.10 -7.63
CA GLU A 41 -1.99 -9.99 -6.52
C GLU A 41 -2.73 -9.32 -5.35
N TRP A 42 -3.67 -8.40 -5.63
CA TRP A 42 -4.50 -7.75 -4.61
C TRP A 42 -5.13 -8.69 -3.56
N ASP A 43 -5.50 -9.91 -3.95
CA ASP A 43 -6.09 -10.92 -3.06
C ASP A 43 -5.08 -11.61 -2.13
N LEU A 44 -3.77 -11.45 -2.36
CA LEU A 44 -2.72 -12.12 -1.58
C LEU A 44 -2.79 -11.74 -0.12
N HIS A 45 -3.01 -10.46 0.20
CA HIS A 45 -3.16 -10.01 1.59
C HIS A 45 -4.25 -10.82 2.32
N ARG A 46 -5.42 -10.97 1.69
CA ARG A 46 -6.55 -11.74 2.24
C ARG A 46 -6.18 -13.20 2.49
N GLN A 47 -5.37 -13.80 1.62
CA GLN A 47 -4.90 -15.18 1.77
C GLN A 47 -3.90 -15.32 2.92
N ILE A 48 -2.93 -14.42 3.04
CA ILE A 48 -1.92 -14.43 4.11
C ILE A 48 -2.58 -14.25 5.48
N VAL A 49 -3.54 -13.32 5.58
CA VAL A 49 -4.32 -13.10 6.82
C VAL A 49 -5.13 -14.34 7.18
N ARG A 50 -5.84 -14.96 6.23
CA ARG A 50 -6.59 -16.21 6.46
C ARG A 50 -5.72 -17.37 6.93
N GLY A 51 -4.48 -17.45 6.45
CA GLY A 51 -3.53 -18.48 6.85
C GLY A 51 -2.97 -18.31 8.26
N ASN A 52 -3.33 -17.24 8.99
CA ASN A 52 -2.69 -16.80 10.24
C ASN A 52 -1.18 -16.59 10.10
N VAL A 53 -0.71 -16.19 8.90
CA VAL A 53 0.71 -15.93 8.62
C VAL A 53 1.05 -14.46 8.84
N PHE A 54 0.04 -13.57 8.78
CA PHE A 54 0.23 -12.14 8.93
C PHE A 54 0.30 -11.73 10.41
N SER A 55 1.42 -11.12 10.81
CA SER A 55 1.66 -10.61 12.17
C SER A 55 1.72 -9.07 12.24
N GLY A 56 1.15 -8.38 11.24
CA GLY A 56 1.10 -6.92 11.21
C GLY A 56 0.00 -6.33 12.11
N LEU A 57 0.12 -5.03 12.43
CA LEU A 57 -0.79 -4.31 13.33
C LEU A 57 -2.22 -4.18 12.78
N ARG A 58 -2.36 -4.05 11.46
CA ARG A 58 -3.65 -3.91 10.75
C ARG A 58 -3.75 -4.97 9.67
N ASN A 59 -4.72 -5.87 9.79
CA ASN A 59 -5.01 -6.95 8.85
C ASN A 59 -6.39 -6.83 8.20
N GLU A 60 -7.13 -5.77 8.53
CA GLU A 60 -8.44 -5.41 8.00
C GLU A 60 -8.49 -3.91 7.71
N ILE A 61 -9.40 -3.49 6.82
CA ILE A 61 -9.59 -2.07 6.49
C ILE A 61 -10.01 -1.32 7.76
N HIS A 62 -9.29 -0.24 8.07
CA HIS A 62 -9.62 0.66 9.15
C HIS A 62 -10.14 1.98 8.60
N VAL A 63 -11.19 2.51 9.22
CA VAL A 63 -11.77 3.82 8.88
C VAL A 63 -11.95 4.58 10.18
N GLU A 64 -11.41 5.80 10.21
CA GLU A 64 -11.46 6.72 11.34
C GLU A 64 -11.94 8.08 10.83
N GLU A 65 -12.96 8.66 11.48
CA GLU A 65 -13.38 10.03 11.21
C GLU A 65 -12.45 10.98 11.97
N ILE A 66 -11.86 11.96 11.28
CA ILE A 66 -11.02 12.98 11.92
C ILE A 66 -11.84 14.26 12.08
N ASP A 67 -11.81 14.85 13.28
CA ASP A 67 -12.29 16.20 13.51
C ASP A 67 -11.16 17.21 13.20
N ASP A 68 -11.46 18.30 12.49
CA ASP A 68 -10.48 19.32 12.09
C ASP A 68 -9.98 20.20 13.27
N ASP A 69 -10.34 19.88 14.53
CA ASP A 69 -10.09 20.72 15.72
C ASP A 69 -8.88 20.28 16.58
N ASP A 70 -8.11 19.25 16.21
CA ASP A 70 -6.86 18.86 16.89
C ASP A 70 -5.63 19.64 16.36
N GLU A 71 -5.64 20.97 16.45
CA GLU A 71 -4.44 21.81 16.47
C GLU A 71 -4.21 22.31 17.92
N ASP A 72 -3.45 21.55 18.72
CA ASP A 72 -2.85 22.00 20.00
C ASP A 72 -1.34 22.27 19.84
#